data_AF-A0A412VWR1-F1
#
_entry.id   AF-A0A412VWR1-F1
#
_cell.length_a   1.000
_cell.length_b   1.000
_cell.length_c   1.000
_cell.angle_alpha   90.00
_cell.angle_beta   90.00
_cell.angle_gamma   90.00
#
_symmetry.space_group_name_H-M   'P 1'
#
loop_
_entity.id
_entity.type
_entity.pdbx_description
1 polymer ?
#
loop_
_entity_poly.entity_id
_entity_poly.type
_entity_poly.pdbx_seq_one_letter_code
_entity_poly.pdbx_strand_id
1 'polypeptide(L)'
;HNRTVIPGTGIEYIGSSRQHNFGEDEEKGYTVLYTDGTHEFVKNRVNMRYRVMDVPAERAGLHLMDELREMEADGRYKVKVRIHAPAAAMKSVDKAVLLEAGAAKVELVADDEQPPEAVSSSLFEKFDSRRIRETYEDFCREKQIEDVSMGLEYLSRIENRSCGN
;
A
#
# COMPACT_ATOMS: atom_id res chain seq x y z
N HIS A 1 -6.67 4.42 -9.29
CA HIS A 1 -6.93 5.64 -8.51
C HIS A 1 -5.86 6.70 -8.77
N ASN A 2 -4.59 6.31 -8.90
CA ASN A 2 -3.54 7.20 -9.40
C ASN A 2 -3.65 7.36 -10.92
N ARG A 3 -3.22 8.51 -11.43
CA ARG A 3 -3.16 8.77 -12.87
C ARG A 3 -2.08 7.89 -13.50
N THR A 4 -2.34 7.35 -14.69
CA THR A 4 -1.32 6.58 -15.41
C THR A 4 -1.63 6.53 -16.90
N VAL A 5 -0.58 6.53 -17.72
CA VAL A 5 -0.66 6.24 -19.15
C VAL A 5 -0.24 4.79 -19.36
N ILE A 6 -1.00 4.03 -20.16
CA ILE A 6 -0.62 2.65 -20.48
C ILE A 6 0.51 2.70 -21.53
N PRO A 7 1.71 2.15 -21.24
CA PRO A 7 2.84 2.21 -22.16
C PRO A 7 2.52 1.64 -23.55
N GLY A 8 2.95 2.33 -24.60
CA GLY A 8 2.74 1.90 -25.99
C GLY A 8 1.32 2.11 -26.52
N THR A 9 0.47 2.84 -25.79
CA THR A 9 -0.92 3.13 -26.20
C THR A 9 -1.25 4.62 -26.04
N GLY A 10 -2.41 5.03 -26.57
CA GLY A 10 -3.01 6.34 -26.27
C GLY A 10 -4.01 6.30 -25.11
N ILE A 11 -4.00 5.26 -24.28
CA ILE A 11 -4.98 5.07 -23.19
C ILE A 11 -4.41 5.66 -21.90
N GLU A 12 -5.16 6.59 -21.31
CA GLU A 12 -4.84 7.22 -20.04
C GLU A 12 -5.95 7.01 -19.00
N TYR A 13 -5.55 6.63 -17.80
CA TYR A 13 -6.41 6.67 -16.63
C TYR A 13 -6.25 8.02 -15.93
N ILE A 14 -7.36 8.77 -15.84
CA ILE A 14 -7.38 10.11 -15.22
C ILE A 14 -7.33 10.10 -13.68
N GLY A 15 -7.40 8.93 -13.06
CA GLY A 15 -7.37 8.78 -11.62
C GLY A 15 -8.63 9.29 -10.90
N SER A 16 -8.55 9.37 -9.57
CA SER A 16 -9.58 9.93 -8.70
C SER A 16 -9.41 11.45 -8.54
N SER A 17 -10.51 12.15 -8.25
CA SER A 17 -10.48 13.61 -7.99
C SER A 17 -9.98 13.99 -6.59
N ARG A 18 -9.92 13.01 -5.67
CA ARG A 18 -9.40 13.15 -4.31
C ARG A 18 -8.70 11.86 -3.87
N GLN A 19 -7.72 11.99 -2.98
CA GLN A 19 -7.12 10.82 -2.31
C GLN A 19 -8.16 10.18 -1.39
N HIS A 20 -8.21 8.85 -1.36
CA HIS A 20 -9.01 8.10 -0.39
C HIS A 20 -8.15 7.52 0.74
N ASN A 21 -6.88 7.23 0.47
CA ASN A 21 -5.98 6.56 1.41
C ASN A 21 -4.50 6.92 1.17
N PHE A 22 -3.62 6.44 2.05
CA PHE A 22 -2.18 6.70 2.05
C PHE A 22 -1.37 6.05 0.92
N GLY A 23 -1.96 5.16 0.12
CA GLY A 23 -1.33 4.55 -1.05
C GLY A 23 -1.56 5.32 -2.36
N GLU A 24 -2.32 6.42 -2.31
CA GLU A 24 -2.58 7.27 -3.47
C GLU A 24 -1.63 8.47 -3.50
N ASP A 25 -1.24 8.91 -4.70
CA ASP A 25 -0.46 10.14 -4.87
C ASP A 25 -1.31 11.41 -4.68
N GLU A 26 -0.65 12.56 -4.67
CA GLU A 26 -1.30 13.86 -4.56
C GLU A 26 -1.78 14.46 -5.90
N GLU A 27 -1.56 13.78 -7.03
CA GLU A 27 -1.95 14.22 -8.38
C GLU A 27 -3.44 13.96 -8.64
N LYS A 28 -4.27 14.58 -7.80
CA LYS A 28 -5.73 14.45 -7.80
C LYS A 28 -6.38 15.72 -8.30
N GLY A 29 -7.40 15.56 -9.13
CA GLY A 29 -8.05 16.69 -9.77
C GLY A 29 -9.01 16.27 -10.87
N TYR A 30 -9.13 17.12 -11.87
CA TYR A 30 -10.06 16.95 -12.98
C TYR A 30 -9.29 16.97 -14.29
N THR A 31 -9.71 16.14 -15.24
CA THR A 31 -9.24 16.25 -16.63
C THR A 31 -10.33 16.94 -17.44
N VAL A 32 -9.98 18.05 -18.07
CA VAL A 32 -10.86 18.75 -19.01
C VAL A 32 -10.49 18.24 -20.40
N LEU A 33 -11.45 17.62 -21.08
CA LEU A 33 -11.31 17.18 -22.46
C LEU A 33 -11.88 18.26 -23.39
N TYR A 34 -11.09 18.71 -24.33
CA TYR A 34 -11.49 19.69 -25.33
C TYR A 34 -12.05 19.01 -26.59
N THR A 35 -12.81 19.75 -27.38
CA THR A 35 -13.48 19.22 -28.60
C THR A 35 -12.50 18.87 -29.72
N ASP A 36 -11.28 19.41 -29.67
CA ASP A 36 -10.19 19.08 -30.60
C ASP A 36 -9.43 17.79 -30.19
N GLY A 37 -9.88 17.12 -29.11
CA GLY A 37 -9.27 15.90 -28.58
C GLY A 37 -8.07 16.16 -27.67
N THR A 38 -7.67 17.41 -27.46
CA THR A 38 -6.66 17.75 -26.45
C THR A 38 -7.26 17.72 -25.04
N HIS A 39 -6.41 17.72 -24.03
CA HIS A 39 -6.86 17.74 -22.65
C HIS A 39 -5.88 18.45 -21.73
N GLU A 40 -6.37 18.90 -20.58
CA GLU A 40 -5.56 19.43 -19.51
C GLU A 40 -5.94 18.82 -18.16
N PHE A 41 -4.97 18.83 -17.23
CA PHE A 41 -5.19 18.41 -15.86
C PHE A 41 -5.27 19.63 -14.94
N VAL A 42 -6.38 19.74 -14.21
CA VAL A 42 -6.62 20.77 -13.20
C VAL A 42 -6.50 20.14 -11.81
N LYS A 43 -5.34 20.36 -11.16
CA LYS A 43 -5.06 19.81 -9.82
C LYS A 43 -5.93 20.44 -8.74
N ASN A 44 -6.52 19.61 -7.90
CA ASN A 44 -7.32 20.05 -6.76
C ASN A 44 -6.42 20.65 -5.66
N ARG A 45 -6.87 21.74 -5.04
CA ARG A 45 -6.13 22.51 -4.02
C ARG A 45 -6.71 22.44 -2.61
N VAL A 46 -7.97 22.03 -2.43
CA VAL A 46 -8.72 22.20 -1.18
C VAL A 46 -8.94 20.88 -0.44
N ASN A 47 -8.87 19.74 -1.14
CA ASN A 47 -9.14 18.44 -0.53
C ASN A 47 -8.15 18.08 0.59
N MET A 48 -8.64 17.25 1.53
CA MET A 48 -7.80 16.51 2.47
C MET A 48 -6.77 15.68 1.72
N ARG A 49 -5.52 15.79 2.13
CA ARG A 49 -4.38 15.07 1.58
C ARG A 49 -3.92 13.99 2.53
N TYR A 50 -3.46 12.88 1.97
CA TYR A 50 -2.89 11.77 2.71
C TYR A 50 -1.39 11.75 2.42
N ARG A 51 -0.58 11.98 3.44
CA ARG A 51 0.88 12.04 3.32
C ARG A 51 1.51 10.92 4.14
N VAL A 52 2.49 10.24 3.55
CA VAL A 52 3.33 9.27 4.27
C VAL A 52 4.68 9.92 4.53
N MET A 53 5.13 9.87 5.78
CA MET A 53 6.45 10.34 6.20
C MET A 53 7.27 9.14 6.65
N ASP A 54 8.37 8.90 5.95
CA ASP A 54 9.36 7.90 6.32
C ASP A 54 10.44 8.57 7.15
N VAL A 55 10.57 8.14 8.40
CA VAL A 55 11.44 8.77 9.40
C VAL A 55 12.30 7.70 10.06
N PRO A 56 13.62 7.84 10.13
CA PRO A 56 14.45 6.94 10.92
C PRO A 56 14.22 7.19 12.42
N ALA A 57 14.36 6.16 13.26
CA ALA A 57 14.05 6.23 14.69
C ALA A 57 14.75 7.38 15.43
N GLU A 58 15.99 7.71 15.06
CA GLU A 58 16.78 8.78 15.68
C GLU A 58 16.17 10.16 15.43
N ARG A 59 15.36 10.31 14.39
CA ARG A 59 14.66 11.55 14.03
C ARG A 59 13.21 11.58 14.52
N ALA A 60 12.71 10.53 15.17
CA ALA A 60 11.39 10.48 15.78
C ALA A 60 11.34 11.19 17.15
N GLY A 61 11.92 12.40 17.21
CA GLY A 61 11.98 13.24 18.41
C GLY A 61 11.11 14.50 18.31
N LEU A 62 11.42 15.49 19.15
CA LEU A 62 10.64 16.75 19.26
C LEU A 62 10.40 17.44 17.91
N HIS A 63 11.39 17.46 17.03
CA HIS A 63 11.25 18.13 15.73
C HIS A 63 10.17 17.50 14.84
N LEU A 64 10.05 16.16 14.83
CA LEU A 64 8.99 15.48 14.11
C LEU A 64 7.62 15.81 14.73
N MET A 65 7.55 15.86 16.05
CA MET A 65 6.30 16.19 16.76
C MET A 65 5.84 17.62 16.43
N ASP A 66 6.77 18.58 16.34
CA ASP A 66 6.44 19.95 15.96
C ASP A 66 5.96 20.01 14.50
N GLU A 67 6.61 19.30 13.57
CA GLU A 67 6.15 19.22 12.18
C GLU A 67 4.73 18.62 12.07
N LEU A 68 4.44 17.56 12.84
CA LEU A 68 3.12 16.93 12.87
C LEU A 68 2.05 17.88 13.41
N ARG A 69 2.34 18.65 14.46
CA ARG A 69 1.41 19.64 15.03
C ARG A 69 1.13 20.76 14.04
N GLU A 70 2.15 21.23 13.33
CA GLU A 70 1.98 22.24 12.29
C GLU A 70 1.08 21.72 11.15
N MET A 71 1.29 20.48 10.71
CA MET A 71 0.45 19.84 9.68
C MET A 71 -0.98 19.58 10.14
N GLU A 72 -1.18 19.19 11.39
CA GLU A 72 -2.50 19.01 11.99
C GLU A 72 -3.23 20.36 12.10
N ALA A 73 -2.54 21.42 12.52
CA ALA A 73 -3.09 22.77 12.61
C ALA A 73 -3.49 23.35 11.25
N ASP A 74 -2.77 23.03 10.17
CA ASP A 74 -3.16 23.37 8.80
C ASP A 74 -4.47 22.65 8.38
N GLY A 75 -4.77 21.49 8.97
CA GLY A 75 -6.04 20.76 8.82
C GLY A 75 -6.27 20.13 7.45
N ARG A 76 -5.35 20.31 6.49
CA ARG A 76 -5.47 19.73 5.13
C ARG A 76 -4.77 18.39 4.98
N TYR A 77 -4.00 17.94 5.97
CA TYR A 77 -3.22 16.71 5.89
C TYR A 77 -3.63 15.70 6.95
N LYS A 78 -3.85 14.46 6.52
CA LYS A 78 -3.73 13.27 7.36
C LYS A 78 -2.34 12.70 7.12
N VAL A 79 -1.56 12.60 8.18
CA VAL A 79 -0.17 12.13 8.10
C VAL A 79 -0.06 10.72 8.66
N LYS A 80 0.55 9.82 7.88
CA LYS A 80 0.99 8.51 8.33
C LYS A 80 2.50 8.54 8.52
N VAL A 81 2.97 8.27 9.72
CA VAL A 81 4.40 8.17 10.02
C VAL A 81 4.82 6.71 9.94
N ARG A 82 5.85 6.41 9.16
CA ARG A 82 6.54 5.12 9.13
C ARG A 82 7.92 5.31 9.73
N ILE A 83 8.17 4.62 10.83
CA ILE A 83 9.41 4.75 11.60
C ILE A 83 10.28 3.56 11.29
N HIS A 84 11.43 3.84 10.69
CA HIS A 84 12.41 2.85 10.27
C HIS A 84 13.41 2.67 11.42
N ALA A 85 13.52 1.45 11.92
CA ALA A 85 14.38 1.12 13.04
C ALA A 85 14.81 -0.35 12.99
N PRO A 86 15.97 -0.73 13.55
CA PRO A 86 16.27 -2.13 13.83
C PRO A 86 15.21 -2.74 14.75
N ALA A 87 14.93 -4.05 14.59
CA ALA A 87 13.88 -4.72 15.36
C ALA A 87 14.04 -4.57 16.89
N ALA A 88 15.29 -4.47 17.38
CA ALA A 88 15.60 -4.24 18.79
C ALA A 88 15.18 -2.84 19.29
N ALA A 89 15.24 -1.82 18.42
CA ALA A 89 14.92 -0.43 18.74
C ALA A 89 13.43 -0.08 18.56
N MET A 90 12.62 -0.98 17.98
CA MET A 90 11.18 -0.73 17.81
C MET A 90 10.43 -0.51 19.12
N LYS A 91 10.86 -1.17 20.20
CA LYS A 91 10.19 -1.07 21.50
C LYS A 91 10.40 0.27 22.20
N SER A 92 11.44 1.03 21.82
CA SER A 92 11.71 2.36 22.40
C SER A 92 10.93 3.48 21.71
N VAL A 93 10.23 3.20 20.61
CA VAL A 93 9.46 4.21 19.88
C VAL A 93 8.06 4.31 20.46
N ASP A 94 7.75 5.47 21.05
CA ASP A 94 6.43 5.75 21.59
C ASP A 94 5.46 6.22 20.50
N LYS A 95 4.60 5.31 20.05
CA LYS A 95 3.56 5.61 19.05
C LYS A 95 2.51 6.57 19.57
N ALA A 96 2.19 6.53 20.87
CA ALA A 96 1.13 7.34 21.45
C ALA A 96 1.50 8.82 21.34
N VAL A 97 2.75 9.16 21.65
CA VAL A 97 3.28 10.51 21.56
C VAL A 97 3.17 11.09 20.14
N LEU A 98 3.38 10.27 19.11
CA LEU A 98 3.27 10.72 17.71
C LEU A 98 1.82 10.88 17.26
N LEU A 99 0.91 10.02 17.74
CA LEU A 99 -0.53 10.18 17.51
C LEU A 99 -1.05 11.45 18.20
N GLU A 100 -0.63 11.71 19.43
CA GLU A 100 -0.95 12.94 20.18
C GLU A 100 -0.36 14.20 19.55
N ALA A 101 0.75 14.07 18.81
CA ALA A 101 1.35 15.15 18.05
C ALA A 101 0.66 15.43 16.71
N GLY A 102 -0.38 14.66 16.33
CA GLY A 102 -1.17 14.91 15.12
C GLY A 102 -0.96 13.88 13.99
N ALA A 103 -0.20 12.80 14.22
CA ALA A 103 -0.17 11.70 13.26
C ALA A 103 -1.53 10.98 13.22
N ALA A 104 -2.08 10.78 12.02
CA ALA A 104 -3.29 10.00 11.82
C ALA A 104 -3.05 8.48 11.89
N LYS A 105 -1.82 8.03 11.61
CA LYS A 105 -1.41 6.62 11.72
C LYS A 105 0.10 6.53 11.96
N VAL A 106 0.54 5.57 12.78
CA VAL A 106 1.97 5.28 13.00
C VAL A 106 2.25 3.81 12.74
N GLU A 107 3.25 3.51 11.92
CA GLU A 107 3.76 2.17 11.62
C GLU A 107 5.26 2.10 11.96
N LEU A 108 5.72 0.96 12.47
CA LEU A 108 7.14 0.68 12.63
C LEU A 108 7.54 -0.28 11.52
N VAL A 109 8.63 0.02 10.83
CA VAL A 109 9.19 -0.76 9.74
C VAL A 109 10.58 -1.19 10.16
N ALA A 110 10.87 -2.49 10.09
CA ALA A 110 12.17 -3.00 10.47
C ALA A 110 13.16 -2.73 9.35
N ASP A 111 14.33 -2.16 9.67
CA ASP A 111 15.39 -1.97 8.66
C ASP A 111 15.86 -3.32 8.10
N ASP A 112 15.77 -4.39 8.91
CA ASP A 112 16.12 -5.76 8.54
C ASP A 112 15.02 -6.47 7.74
N GLU A 113 13.81 -5.89 7.65
CA GLU A 113 12.83 -6.30 6.65
C GLU A 113 13.27 -5.68 5.32
N GLN A 114 14.18 -6.37 4.61
CA GLN A 114 14.12 -6.27 3.16
C GLN A 114 12.67 -6.61 2.79
N PRO A 115 11.94 -5.74 2.06
CA PRO A 115 10.74 -6.22 1.39
C PRO A 115 11.21 -7.48 0.67
N PRO A 116 10.54 -8.64 0.81
CA PRO A 116 10.92 -9.77 -0.02
C PRO A 116 11.00 -9.17 -1.41
N GLU A 117 12.17 -9.27 -2.06
CA GLU A 117 12.24 -8.98 -3.48
C GLU A 117 11.00 -9.68 -3.99
N ALA A 118 10.12 -8.92 -4.64
CA ALA A 118 9.09 -9.56 -5.43
C ALA A 118 9.93 -10.29 -6.46
N VAL A 119 10.34 -11.52 -6.10
CA VAL A 119 10.84 -12.51 -7.01
C VAL A 119 9.74 -12.42 -8.03
N SER A 120 10.11 -11.95 -9.21
CA SER A 120 9.27 -12.08 -10.38
C SER A 120 9.07 -13.59 -10.49
N SER A 121 8.15 -14.14 -9.69
CA SER A 121 7.56 -15.45 -9.84
C SER A 121 6.75 -15.23 -11.10
N SER A 122 7.49 -15.41 -12.18
CA SER A 122 7.16 -15.31 -13.57
C SER A 122 5.68 -14.96 -13.77
N LEU A 123 5.41 -13.73 -14.21
CA LEU A 123 4.11 -13.34 -14.77
C LEU A 123 3.60 -14.30 -15.87
N PHE A 124 4.43 -15.27 -16.29
CA PHE A 124 4.13 -16.32 -17.25
C PHE A 124 3.95 -17.72 -16.64
N GLU A 125 4.17 -17.91 -15.34
CA GLU A 125 3.85 -19.16 -14.67
C GLU A 125 2.36 -19.21 -14.36
N LYS A 126 1.62 -19.92 -15.22
CA LYS A 126 0.26 -20.34 -14.89
C LYS A 126 0.32 -21.15 -13.59
N PHE A 127 -0.25 -20.60 -12.53
CA PHE A 127 -0.64 -21.36 -11.35
C PHE A 127 -1.80 -22.26 -11.75
N ASP A 128 -1.48 -23.45 -12.25
CA ASP A 128 -2.46 -24.49 -12.44
C ASP A 128 -2.89 -25.06 -11.08
N SER A 129 -3.97 -25.83 -11.07
CA SER A 129 -4.55 -26.35 -9.83
C SER A 129 -3.57 -27.22 -9.03
N ARG A 130 -2.59 -27.83 -9.70
CA ARG A 130 -1.52 -28.61 -9.07
C ARG A 130 -0.59 -27.69 -8.28
N ARG A 131 -0.08 -26.63 -8.89
CA ARG A 131 0.79 -25.65 -8.22
C ARG A 131 0.11 -24.97 -7.03
N ILE A 132 -1.19 -24.68 -7.13
CA ILE A 132 -1.96 -24.11 -6.02
C ILE A 132 -1.97 -25.07 -4.82
N ARG A 133 -2.14 -26.38 -5.05
CA ARG A 133 -2.15 -27.40 -3.99
C ARG A 133 -0.76 -27.62 -3.40
N GLU A 134 0.26 -27.70 -4.23
CA GLU A 134 1.66 -27.82 -3.81
C GLU A 134 2.08 -26.63 -2.92
N THR A 135 1.74 -25.41 -3.35
CA THR A 135 2.04 -24.19 -2.57
C THR A 135 1.27 -24.17 -1.25
N TYR A 136 0.03 -24.65 -1.24
CA TYR A 136 -0.78 -24.75 -0.02
C TYR A 136 -0.21 -25.76 0.98
N GLU A 137 0.26 -26.92 0.51
CA GLU A 137 0.91 -27.93 1.35
C GLU A 137 2.24 -27.41 1.92
N ASP A 138 3.04 -26.72 1.10
CA ASP A 138 4.28 -26.09 1.52
C ASP A 138 4.03 -25.03 2.60
N PHE A 139 3.00 -24.19 2.41
CA PHE A 139 2.58 -23.21 3.40
C PHE A 139 2.15 -23.87 4.72
N CYS A 140 1.34 -24.94 4.65
CA CYS A 140 0.91 -25.66 5.85
C CYS A 140 2.09 -26.30 6.60
N ARG A 141 3.07 -26.83 5.86
CA ARG A 141 4.31 -27.38 6.44
C ARG A 141 5.15 -26.30 7.13
N GLU A 142 5.31 -25.14 6.49
CA GLU A 142 6.07 -24.02 7.07
C GLU A 142 5.41 -23.47 8.33
N LYS A 143 4.07 -23.38 8.34
CA LYS A 143 3.30 -22.83 9.46
C LYS A 143 2.87 -23.86 10.51
N GLN A 144 3.32 -25.11 10.39
CA GLN A 144 2.96 -26.22 11.28
C GLN A 144 1.42 -26.39 11.43
N ILE A 145 0.70 -26.24 10.33
CA ILE A 145 -0.75 -26.44 10.29
C ILE A 145 -1.02 -27.95 10.19
N GLU A 146 -1.72 -28.50 11.18
CA GLU A 146 -1.97 -29.94 11.28
C GLU A 146 -3.07 -30.42 10.32
N ASP A 147 -4.13 -29.63 10.13
CA ASP A 147 -5.27 -30.01 9.29
C ASP A 147 -5.10 -29.50 7.85
N VAL A 148 -4.19 -30.14 7.12
CA VAL A 148 -3.94 -29.85 5.70
C VAL A 148 -5.07 -30.39 4.82
N SER A 149 -5.70 -31.50 5.23
CA SER A 149 -6.68 -32.24 4.44
C SER A 149 -7.96 -31.44 4.20
N MET A 150 -8.42 -30.69 5.21
CA MET A 150 -9.59 -29.83 5.06
C MET A 150 -9.38 -28.77 3.97
N GLY A 151 -8.23 -28.10 3.92
CA GLY A 151 -7.95 -27.08 2.91
C GLY A 151 -7.78 -27.65 1.50
N LEU A 152 -7.17 -28.83 1.39
CA LEU A 152 -7.09 -29.56 0.12
C LEU A 152 -8.47 -29.97 -0.40
N GLU A 153 -9.41 -30.31 0.49
CA GLU A 153 -10.78 -30.59 0.11
C GLU A 153 -11.46 -29.36 -0.50
N TYR A 154 -11.29 -28.18 0.10
CA TYR A 154 -11.81 -26.94 -0.47
C TYR A 154 -11.21 -26.61 -1.83
N LEU A 155 -9.90 -26.77 -2.00
CA LEU A 155 -9.22 -26.53 -3.27
C LEU A 155 -9.72 -27.49 -4.38
N SER A 156 -9.97 -28.76 -4.04
CA SER A 156 -10.51 -29.75 -4.99
C SER A 156 -11.91 -29.40 -5.51
N ARG A 157 -12.72 -28.68 -4.74
CA ARG A 157 -14.05 -28.23 -5.15
C ARG A 157 -14.01 -27.08 -6.17
N ILE A 158 -12.90 -26.33 -6.21
CA ILE A 158 -12.67 -25.25 -7.18
C ILE A 158 -12.30 -25.85 -8.54
N GLU A 159 -11.55 -26.95 -8.58
CA GLU A 159 -11.18 -27.67 -9.81
C GLU A 159 -12.39 -28.19 -10.60
N ASN A 160 -13.49 -28.56 -9.91
CA ASN A 160 -14.70 -29.12 -10.52
C ASN A 160 -15.65 -28.06 -11.11
N ARG A 161 -15.34 -26.77 -10.98
CA ARG A 161 -16.06 -25.71 -11.71
C ARG A 161 -15.17 -25.27 -12.86
N SER A 162 -15.51 -25.67 -14.08
CA SER A 162 -14.89 -25.06 -15.25
C SER A 162 -15.15 -23.55 -15.19
N CYS A 163 -14.09 -22.77 -14.99
CA CYS A 163 -14.15 -21.33 -15.17
C CYS A 163 -14.38 -21.03 -16.66
N GLY A 164 -15.65 -20.85 -17.05
CA GLY A 164 -16.09 -20.12 -18.24
C GLY A 164 -15.98 -20.84 -19.60
N ASN A 165 -17.14 -21.05 -20.23
CA ASN A 165 -17.32 -20.61 -21.62
C ASN A 165 -17.51 -19.09 -21.61
#